data_AF-A0A956BC36-F1
#
_entry.id   AF-A0A956BC36-F1
#
_cell.length_a   1.000
_cell.length_b   1.000
_cell.length_c   1.000
_cell.angle_alpha   90.00
_cell.angle_beta   90.00
_cell.angle_gamma   90.00
#
_symmetry.space_group_name_H-M   'P 1'
#
loop_
_entity.id
_entity.type
_entity.pdbx_description
1 polymer ?
#
loop_
_entity_poly.entity_id
_entity_poly.type
_entity_poly.pdbx_seq_one_letter_code
_entity_poly.pdbx_strand_id
1 'polypeptide(L)'
;DGIGDACEPDGDGDGIADDNDNCPGTPNPDQTDTDGDGTGDACEDDNNDRDGDGVVNDEDNCPDDPNPQQADLDGDGIGDVCDGDRDGDDVPNGEDNCPDIANADQLDSDGDGLGDACDLDNTLPGDDGTTTGSSPFDDCSTAPGRSPAPWGLLLLLPGVALLRRRRR
;
A
#
# COMPACT_ATOMS: atom_id res chain seq x y z
N ASP A 1 7.35 49.77 6.75
CA ASP A 1 7.60 50.63 5.57
C ASP A 1 8.13 49.82 4.38
N GLY A 2 7.87 48.51 4.32
CA GLY A 2 8.16 47.67 3.15
C GLY A 2 9.65 47.52 2.84
N ILE A 3 10.52 47.83 3.80
CA ILE A 3 11.97 47.64 3.71
C ILE A 3 12.33 46.82 4.95
N GLY A 4 12.76 45.58 4.74
CA GLY A 4 13.24 44.72 5.82
C GLY A 4 14.34 45.44 6.60
N ASP A 5 14.08 45.70 7.88
CA ASP A 5 15.11 46.24 8.77
C ASP A 5 16.16 45.14 8.98
N ALA A 6 17.45 45.48 9.16
CA ALA A 6 18.56 44.51 9.21
C ALA A 6 18.50 43.47 10.36
N CYS A 7 17.41 43.45 11.13
CA CYS A 7 17.13 42.52 12.22
C CYS A 7 15.87 41.67 11.98
N GLU A 8 15.18 41.85 10.85
CA GLU A 8 14.03 41.03 10.47
C GLU A 8 14.53 39.79 9.70
N PRO A 9 14.04 38.58 10.04
CA PRO A 9 14.29 37.39 9.25
C PRO A 9 13.78 37.57 7.81
N ASP A 10 14.64 37.20 6.87
CA ASP A 10 14.37 37.12 5.43
C ASP A 10 15.03 35.80 5.00
N GLY A 11 14.23 34.75 5.00
CA GLY A 11 14.65 33.36 4.89
C GLY A 11 15.19 33.01 3.51
N ASP A 12 14.69 33.69 2.48
CA ASP A 12 14.97 33.39 1.09
C ASP A 12 15.81 34.48 0.38
N GLY A 13 15.96 35.65 1.01
CA GLY A 13 16.84 36.73 0.59
C GLY A 13 16.27 37.58 -0.53
N ASP A 14 14.96 37.64 -0.68
CA ASP A 14 14.27 38.34 -1.76
C ASP A 14 14.04 39.84 -1.46
N GLY A 15 14.24 40.24 -0.20
CA GLY A 15 14.10 41.61 0.29
C GLY A 15 12.78 41.91 1.02
N ILE A 16 11.89 40.93 1.16
CA ILE A 16 10.68 40.95 1.98
C ILE A 16 10.97 40.15 3.27
N ALA A 17 10.46 40.62 4.41
CA ALA A 17 10.64 39.92 5.68
C ALA A 17 9.65 38.75 5.80
N ASP A 18 10.05 37.64 6.43
CA ASP A 18 9.26 36.40 6.55
C ASP A 18 7.81 36.63 7.02
N ASP A 19 7.58 37.58 7.93
CA ASP A 19 6.25 37.88 8.49
C ASP A 19 5.31 38.62 7.49
N ASN A 20 5.87 39.17 6.42
CA ASN A 20 5.17 39.95 5.39
C ASN A 20 5.34 39.36 3.97
N ASP A 21 5.99 38.21 3.86
CA ASP A 21 6.29 37.52 2.62
C ASP A 21 5.20 36.47 2.35
N ASN A 22 4.54 36.56 1.20
CA ASN A 22 3.56 35.55 0.78
C ASN A 22 4.21 34.24 0.29
N CYS A 23 5.55 34.18 0.24
CA CYS A 23 6.35 33.00 -0.04
C CYS A 23 7.67 32.92 0.77
N PRO A 24 7.66 32.77 2.11
CA PRO A 24 8.85 32.89 2.98
C PRO A 24 10.04 31.92 2.74
N GLY A 25 9.91 31.01 1.78
CA GLY A 25 10.96 30.06 1.38
C GLY A 25 11.31 30.09 -0.11
N THR A 26 10.68 30.94 -0.91
CA THR A 26 10.82 30.98 -2.37
C THR A 26 10.87 32.43 -2.87
N PRO A 27 12.05 32.91 -3.33
CA PRO A 27 12.23 34.33 -3.64
C PRO A 27 11.25 34.87 -4.68
N ASN A 28 10.41 35.83 -4.29
CA ASN A 28 9.42 36.47 -5.14
C ASN A 28 9.26 37.97 -4.81
N PRO A 29 10.25 38.83 -5.17
CA PRO A 29 10.26 40.24 -4.79
C PRO A 29 9.08 41.08 -5.31
N ASP A 30 8.32 40.56 -6.26
CA ASP A 30 7.10 41.17 -6.80
C ASP A 30 5.84 40.85 -6.00
N GLN A 31 5.89 39.84 -5.12
CA GLN A 31 4.83 39.40 -4.22
C GLN A 31 3.50 39.24 -4.97
N THR A 32 3.58 38.70 -6.19
CA THR A 32 2.39 38.45 -7.01
C THR A 32 1.52 37.40 -6.31
N ASP A 33 0.24 37.71 -6.20
CA ASP A 33 -0.82 36.87 -5.64
C ASP A 33 -2.06 37.14 -6.50
N THR A 34 -2.25 36.30 -7.52
CA THR A 34 -3.22 36.52 -8.60
C THR A 34 -4.66 36.28 -8.12
N ASP A 35 -4.86 35.34 -7.20
CA ASP A 35 -6.19 34.96 -6.70
C ASP A 35 -6.56 35.62 -5.37
N GLY A 36 -5.58 36.20 -4.66
CA GLY A 36 -5.74 36.96 -3.43
C GLY A 36 -5.93 36.09 -2.19
N ASP A 37 -5.47 34.83 -2.21
CA ASP A 37 -5.61 33.89 -1.10
C ASP A 37 -4.55 34.06 0.01
N GLY A 38 -3.51 34.85 -0.27
CA GLY A 38 -2.40 35.15 0.65
C GLY A 38 -1.15 34.28 0.47
N THR A 39 -1.17 33.29 -0.43
CA THR A 39 -0.01 32.53 -0.92
C THR A 39 0.45 33.18 -2.23
N GLY A 40 1.75 33.41 -2.41
CA GLY A 40 2.23 34.02 -3.65
C GLY A 40 2.30 33.04 -4.81
N ASP A 41 2.04 33.49 -6.04
CA ASP A 41 2.13 32.71 -7.29
C ASP A 41 3.47 31.96 -7.45
N ALA A 42 4.53 32.38 -6.75
CA ALA A 42 5.87 31.78 -6.82
C ALA A 42 6.04 30.54 -5.94
N CYS A 43 5.22 30.39 -4.91
CA CYS A 43 5.23 29.27 -3.95
C CYS A 43 3.86 28.61 -3.80
N GLU A 44 2.85 29.12 -4.50
CA GLU A 44 1.63 28.41 -4.80
C GLU A 44 2.01 27.09 -5.46
N ASP A 45 1.36 26.00 -5.04
CA ASP A 45 1.50 24.74 -5.74
C ASP A 45 0.82 24.91 -7.10
N ASP A 46 1.64 25.18 -8.13
CA ASP A 46 1.28 25.35 -9.54
C ASP A 46 0.31 24.27 -10.10
N ASN A 47 0.08 23.18 -9.37
CA ASN A 47 -0.77 22.08 -9.79
C ASN A 47 -2.22 22.21 -9.33
N ASN A 48 -2.59 23.17 -8.45
CA ASN A 48 -3.95 23.18 -7.84
C ASN A 48 -4.26 21.78 -7.28
N ASP A 49 -3.34 21.24 -6.49
CA ASP A 49 -3.41 19.91 -5.86
C ASP A 49 -3.44 20.14 -4.33
N ARG A 50 -4.64 20.04 -3.74
CA ARG A 50 -4.87 20.46 -2.35
C ARG A 50 -4.30 19.47 -1.35
N ASP A 51 -4.27 18.19 -1.70
CA ASP A 51 -3.89 17.11 -0.80
C ASP A 51 -2.44 16.64 -1.02
N GLY A 52 -1.82 17.08 -2.12
CA GLY A 52 -0.41 16.87 -2.45
C GLY A 52 -0.11 15.45 -2.92
N ASP A 53 -1.10 14.76 -3.47
CA ASP A 53 -0.97 13.37 -3.92
C ASP A 53 -0.36 13.24 -5.34
N GLY A 54 -0.25 14.37 -6.07
CA GLY A 54 0.28 14.45 -7.42
C GLY A 54 -0.79 14.47 -8.53
N VAL A 55 -2.07 14.56 -8.17
CA VAL A 55 -3.22 14.73 -9.06
C VAL A 55 -3.85 16.11 -8.82
N VAL A 56 -4.15 16.82 -9.90
CA VAL A 56 -4.74 18.18 -9.78
C VAL A 56 -6.21 18.08 -9.33
N ASN A 57 -6.69 18.99 -8.49
CA ASN A 57 -8.04 18.98 -7.90
C ASN A 57 -9.19 18.78 -8.91
N ASP A 58 -9.03 19.25 -10.16
CA ASP A 58 -10.03 19.11 -11.24
C ASP A 58 -10.05 17.71 -11.90
N GLU A 59 -8.97 16.95 -11.73
CA GLU A 59 -8.78 15.57 -12.24
C GLU A 59 -8.76 14.53 -11.10
N ASP A 60 -8.81 14.98 -9.85
CA ASP A 60 -8.75 14.18 -8.64
C ASP A 60 -10.15 13.72 -8.18
N ASN A 61 -10.34 12.42 -8.03
CA ASN A 61 -11.57 11.82 -7.53
C ASN A 61 -11.71 11.88 -6.00
N CYS A 62 -10.68 12.32 -5.26
CA CYS A 62 -10.70 12.67 -3.84
C CYS A 62 -9.88 13.94 -3.50
N PRO A 63 -10.31 15.16 -3.91
CA PRO A 63 -9.53 16.42 -3.81
C PRO A 63 -9.09 16.89 -2.41
N ASP A 64 -9.41 16.14 -1.36
CA ASP A 64 -9.11 16.46 0.03
C ASP A 64 -8.38 15.29 0.75
N ASP A 65 -8.23 14.12 0.11
CA ASP A 65 -7.75 12.88 0.72
C ASP A 65 -6.76 12.12 -0.22
N PRO A 66 -5.44 12.11 0.08
CA PRO A 66 -4.41 11.66 -0.85
C PRO A 66 -4.61 10.23 -1.38
N ASN A 67 -4.78 10.09 -2.70
CA ASN A 67 -4.96 8.82 -3.37
C ASN A 67 -4.31 8.78 -4.77
N PRO A 68 -2.96 8.78 -4.90
CA PRO A 68 -2.27 9.02 -6.18
C PRO A 68 -2.52 7.96 -7.28
N GLN A 69 -3.21 6.87 -6.94
CA GLN A 69 -3.59 5.80 -7.87
C GLN A 69 -4.99 6.01 -8.45
N GLN A 70 -5.78 6.96 -7.90
CA GLN A 70 -7.12 7.33 -8.35
C GLN A 70 -8.01 6.09 -8.51
N ALA A 71 -7.97 5.20 -7.50
CA ALA A 71 -8.82 4.02 -7.47
C ALA A 71 -10.27 4.44 -7.32
N ASP A 72 -11.15 3.81 -8.10
CA ASP A 72 -12.58 4.06 -8.22
C ASP A 72 -13.18 2.71 -8.67
N LEU A 73 -13.52 1.88 -7.69
CA LEU A 73 -13.87 0.47 -7.88
C LEU A 73 -15.23 0.31 -8.58
N ASP A 74 -16.20 1.16 -8.28
CA ASP A 74 -17.55 1.10 -8.85
C ASP A 74 -17.72 2.00 -10.12
N GLY A 75 -16.81 2.95 -10.32
CA GLY A 75 -16.79 3.83 -11.49
C GLY A 75 -17.77 4.99 -11.42
N ASP A 76 -18.18 5.42 -10.22
CA ASP A 76 -19.11 6.53 -10.03
C ASP A 76 -18.44 7.93 -10.08
N GLY A 77 -17.10 7.94 -10.03
CA GLY A 77 -16.25 9.14 -10.09
C GLY A 77 -15.85 9.71 -8.72
N ILE A 78 -16.22 9.06 -7.63
CA ILE A 78 -15.70 9.30 -6.27
C ILE A 78 -14.59 8.28 -6.03
N GLY A 79 -13.44 8.70 -5.51
CA GLY A 79 -12.36 7.76 -5.26
C GLY A 79 -12.61 6.87 -4.05
N ASP A 80 -12.12 5.63 -4.10
CA ASP A 80 -12.23 4.61 -3.04
C ASP A 80 -11.89 5.12 -1.63
N VAL A 81 -10.99 6.10 -1.53
CA VAL A 81 -10.50 6.68 -0.27
C VAL A 81 -11.53 7.60 0.38
N CYS A 82 -12.32 8.31 -0.42
CA CYS A 82 -13.32 9.28 0.03
C CYS A 82 -14.77 8.83 -0.27
N ASP A 83 -14.95 7.63 -0.84
CA ASP A 83 -16.23 7.00 -1.06
C ASP A 83 -16.75 6.26 0.19
N GLY A 84 -18.05 6.43 0.47
CA GLY A 84 -18.75 5.74 1.55
C GLY A 84 -19.29 4.36 1.17
N ASP A 85 -19.34 4.01 -0.12
CA ASP A 85 -19.89 2.78 -0.69
C ASP A 85 -19.08 2.40 -1.94
N ARG A 86 -17.85 1.92 -1.73
CA ARG A 86 -16.81 1.89 -2.78
C ARG A 86 -17.04 0.84 -3.86
N ASP A 87 -17.90 -0.15 -3.63
CA ASP A 87 -18.23 -1.18 -4.62
C ASP A 87 -19.62 -0.97 -5.27
N GLY A 88 -20.34 0.07 -4.84
CA GLY A 88 -21.57 0.57 -5.45
C GLY A 88 -22.74 -0.40 -5.33
N ASP A 89 -22.83 -1.15 -4.24
CA ASP A 89 -23.85 -2.18 -4.03
C ASP A 89 -25.06 -1.72 -3.18
N ASP A 90 -25.09 -0.44 -2.81
CA ASP A 90 -26.04 0.22 -1.90
C ASP A 90 -25.87 -0.15 -0.40
N VAL A 91 -24.75 -0.79 -0.01
CA VAL A 91 -24.38 -1.09 1.39
C VAL A 91 -23.13 -0.29 1.78
N PRO A 92 -23.21 0.66 2.74
CA PRO A 92 -22.05 1.46 3.12
C PRO A 92 -20.88 0.61 3.61
N ASN A 93 -19.64 1.00 3.28
CA ASN A 93 -18.38 0.30 3.59
C ASN A 93 -18.26 -0.18 5.06
N GLY A 94 -18.85 0.53 6.02
CA GLY A 94 -18.81 0.19 7.44
C GLY A 94 -19.87 -0.83 7.91
N GLU A 95 -20.87 -1.10 7.08
CA GLU A 95 -21.94 -2.08 7.28
C GLU A 95 -21.84 -3.29 6.32
N ASP A 96 -20.94 -3.20 5.34
CA ASP A 96 -20.72 -4.20 4.30
C ASP A 96 -19.76 -5.32 4.76
N ASN A 97 -20.19 -6.57 4.60
CA ASN A 97 -19.37 -7.76 4.86
C ASN A 97 -18.44 -8.15 3.71
N CYS A 98 -18.52 -7.46 2.56
CA CYS A 98 -17.58 -7.52 1.45
C CYS A 98 -17.32 -6.15 0.79
N PRO A 99 -16.68 -5.18 1.48
CA PRO A 99 -16.52 -3.78 1.00
C PRO A 99 -15.83 -3.55 -0.34
N ASP A 100 -15.29 -4.59 -0.97
CA ASP A 100 -14.60 -4.50 -2.27
C ASP A 100 -15.28 -5.39 -3.35
N ILE A 101 -16.43 -6.03 -3.04
CA ILE A 101 -17.12 -6.98 -3.93
C ILE A 101 -18.64 -6.87 -3.72
N ALA A 102 -19.30 -6.18 -4.66
CA ALA A 102 -20.73 -5.93 -4.60
C ALA A 102 -21.58 -7.18 -4.30
N ASN A 103 -22.30 -7.13 -3.18
CA ASN A 103 -23.15 -8.19 -2.65
C ASN A 103 -24.30 -7.64 -1.80
N ALA A 104 -25.17 -6.83 -2.41
CA ALA A 104 -26.31 -6.15 -1.76
C ALA A 104 -27.24 -7.03 -0.88
N ASP A 105 -27.19 -8.36 -1.01
CA ASP A 105 -27.95 -9.29 -0.16
C ASP A 105 -27.26 -9.62 1.17
N GLN A 106 -25.98 -9.25 1.32
CA GLN A 106 -25.15 -9.37 2.51
C GLN A 106 -25.18 -10.80 3.08
N LEU A 107 -25.23 -11.79 2.19
CA LEU A 107 -25.32 -13.19 2.59
C LEU A 107 -24.01 -13.62 3.27
N ASP A 108 -24.12 -14.13 4.48
CA ASP A 108 -23.05 -14.71 5.29
C ASP A 108 -23.57 -16.05 5.83
N SER A 109 -23.19 -17.15 5.17
CA SER A 109 -23.79 -18.46 5.40
C SER A 109 -23.32 -19.16 6.69
N ASP A 110 -22.12 -18.87 7.18
CA ASP A 110 -21.53 -19.49 8.38
C ASP A 110 -21.41 -18.54 9.58
N GLY A 111 -21.68 -17.26 9.39
CA GLY A 111 -21.89 -16.26 10.44
C GLY A 111 -20.59 -15.73 11.03
N ASP A 112 -19.52 -15.65 10.23
CA ASP A 112 -18.22 -15.18 10.69
C ASP A 112 -17.97 -13.67 10.47
N GLY A 113 -18.85 -13.01 9.73
CA GLY A 113 -18.79 -11.59 9.42
C GLY A 113 -18.12 -11.26 8.08
N LEU A 114 -17.63 -12.23 7.32
CA LEU A 114 -17.28 -12.10 5.90
C LEU A 114 -18.46 -12.55 5.04
N GLY A 115 -18.74 -11.82 3.96
CA GLY A 115 -19.81 -12.21 3.05
C GLY A 115 -19.42 -13.36 2.13
N ASP A 116 -20.40 -14.17 1.74
CA ASP A 116 -20.24 -15.29 0.81
C ASP A 116 -19.60 -14.88 -0.53
N ALA A 117 -19.67 -13.59 -0.91
CA ALA A 117 -19.09 -13.04 -2.13
C ALA A 117 -17.56 -12.87 -2.08
N CYS A 118 -17.01 -12.62 -0.89
CA CYS A 118 -15.59 -12.38 -0.65
C CYS A 118 -14.94 -13.44 0.25
N ASP A 119 -15.72 -14.41 0.74
CA ASP A 119 -15.25 -15.57 1.47
C ASP A 119 -14.92 -16.75 0.54
N LEU A 120 -13.76 -17.38 0.77
CA LEU A 120 -13.28 -18.55 0.04
C LEU A 120 -13.58 -19.88 0.76
N ASP A 121 -13.98 -19.85 2.03
CA ASP A 121 -14.34 -21.03 2.84
C ASP A 121 -15.61 -20.79 3.67
N ASN A 122 -16.76 -20.83 3.01
CA ASN A 122 -18.10 -20.66 3.60
C ASN A 122 -18.55 -21.83 4.52
N THR A 123 -17.61 -22.56 5.12
CA THR A 123 -17.90 -23.76 5.91
C THR A 123 -17.48 -23.66 7.38
N LEU A 124 -16.81 -22.59 7.80
CA LEU A 124 -16.20 -22.47 9.13
C LEU A 124 -16.46 -21.09 9.77
N PRO A 125 -17.25 -21.04 10.86
CA PRO A 125 -17.40 -19.80 11.61
C PRO A 125 -16.06 -19.31 12.19
N GLY A 126 -15.52 -18.21 11.68
CA GLY A 126 -14.42 -17.44 12.26
C GLY A 126 -13.06 -17.60 11.58
N ASP A 127 -13.00 -17.96 10.28
CA ASP A 127 -11.76 -17.92 9.52
C ASP A 127 -11.69 -16.59 8.75
N ASP A 128 -10.94 -15.63 9.27
CA ASP A 128 -10.73 -14.30 8.67
C ASP A 128 -9.92 -14.34 7.35
N GLY A 129 -9.91 -15.47 6.65
CA GLY A 129 -9.13 -15.72 5.44
C GLY A 129 -7.62 -15.65 5.64
N THR A 130 -7.12 -15.43 6.86
CA THR A 130 -5.67 -15.31 7.13
C THR A 130 -5.02 -16.59 7.62
N THR A 131 -5.78 -17.68 7.83
CA THR A 131 -5.15 -18.94 8.25
C THR A 131 -4.48 -19.66 7.08
N THR A 132 -3.20 -19.34 6.86
CA THR A 132 -2.22 -20.36 6.49
C THR A 132 -2.18 -21.39 7.63
N GLY A 133 -3.14 -22.32 7.70
CA GLY A 133 -3.14 -23.25 8.82
C GLY A 133 -4.39 -24.08 9.08
N SER A 134 -5.17 -24.47 8.08
CA SER A 134 -6.06 -25.65 8.22
C SER A 134 -6.24 -26.40 6.90
N SER A 135 -5.11 -26.61 6.20
CA SER A 135 -5.01 -27.82 5.40
C SER A 135 -5.28 -29.02 6.32
N PRO A 136 -6.18 -29.96 5.99
CA PRO A 136 -6.38 -31.20 6.75
C PRO A 136 -5.14 -32.12 6.74
N PHE A 137 -3.99 -31.66 6.22
CA PHE A 137 -2.72 -32.36 6.17
C PHE A 137 -1.60 -31.78 7.06
N ASP A 138 -1.82 -30.69 7.81
CA ASP A 138 -0.80 -30.12 8.70
C ASP A 138 -0.93 -30.54 10.17
N ASP A 139 -1.21 -31.82 10.43
CA ASP A 139 -0.82 -32.46 11.70
C ASP A 139 0.55 -33.14 11.53
N CYS A 140 1.62 -32.35 11.63
CA CYS A 140 2.95 -32.87 11.94
C CYS A 140 3.24 -32.72 13.43
N SER A 141 2.38 -33.28 14.29
CA SER A 141 2.66 -33.39 15.72
C SER A 141 2.15 -34.69 16.33
N THR A 142 2.20 -35.83 15.62
CA THR A 142 2.58 -37.12 16.26
C THR A 142 2.93 -38.23 15.26
N ALA A 143 4.21 -38.36 14.92
CA ALA A 143 4.76 -39.66 14.50
C ALA A 143 6.14 -39.87 15.15
N PRO A 144 6.40 -41.01 15.81
CA PRO A 144 7.71 -41.29 16.41
C PRO A 144 8.73 -41.51 15.29
N GLY A 145 9.50 -40.47 14.99
CA GLY A 145 10.61 -40.48 14.03
C GLY A 145 11.68 -41.49 14.43
N ARG A 146 11.76 -42.57 13.66
CA ARG A 146 12.81 -43.58 13.67
C ARG A 146 14.15 -42.93 13.28
N SER A 147 15.15 -43.02 14.15
CA SER A 147 16.53 -42.62 13.84
C SER A 147 17.12 -43.49 12.72
N PRO A 148 17.87 -42.92 11.74
CA PRO A 148 18.67 -43.75 10.84
C PRO A 148 19.96 -44.20 11.55
N ALA A 149 20.15 -45.51 11.69
CA ALA A 149 21.40 -46.08 12.18
C ALA A 149 22.47 -46.06 11.06
N PRO A 150 23.74 -45.72 11.35
CA PRO A 150 24.82 -45.84 10.37
C PRO A 150 25.39 -47.25 10.42
N TRP A 151 25.26 -48.01 9.33
CA TRP A 151 25.96 -49.28 9.17
C TRP A 151 27.31 -49.02 8.50
N GLY A 152 28.37 -49.02 9.30
CA GLY A 152 29.69 -49.42 8.83
C GLY A 152 29.91 -50.90 9.16
N LEU A 153 30.43 -51.70 8.22
CA LEU A 153 31.63 -52.56 8.39
C LEU A 153 31.91 -53.42 7.13
N LEU A 154 33.03 -53.09 6.46
CA LEU A 154 34.12 -53.93 5.93
C LEU A 154 33.85 -55.37 5.43
N LEU A 155 34.43 -55.76 4.28
CA LEU A 155 35.25 -57.00 4.07
C LEU A 155 35.82 -57.16 2.62
N LEU A 156 37.15 -57.01 2.52
CA LEU A 156 38.19 -57.78 1.77
C LEU A 156 38.09 -58.16 0.26
N LEU A 157 39.16 -57.79 -0.47
CA LEU A 157 39.62 -58.21 -1.83
C LEU A 157 40.06 -59.70 -1.88
N PRO A 158 40.18 -60.39 -3.05
CA PRO A 158 41.31 -60.25 -4.02
C PRO A 158 40.87 -60.30 -5.51
N GLY A 159 41.43 -59.56 -6.48
CA GLY A 159 42.77 -59.70 -7.07
C GLY A 159 42.74 -60.64 -8.29
N VAL A 160 43.07 -60.17 -9.51
CA VAL A 160 43.86 -60.90 -10.56
C VAL A 160 44.35 -59.93 -11.66
N ALA A 161 45.68 -59.83 -11.73
CA ALA A 161 46.63 -59.77 -12.86
C ALA A 161 46.40 -58.91 -14.13
N LEU A 162 47.35 -57.97 -14.29
CA LEU A 162 48.21 -57.71 -15.46
C LEU A 162 47.69 -58.04 -16.88
N LEU A 163 47.72 -57.03 -17.74
CA LEU A 163 48.54 -57.11 -18.96
C LEU A 163 49.12 -55.72 -19.31
N ARG A 164 50.46 -55.60 -19.23
CA ARG A 164 51.26 -54.52 -19.80
C ARG A 164 51.55 -54.82 -21.28
N ARG A 165 51.50 -53.79 -22.13
CA ARG A 165 52.59 -53.36 -23.06
C ARG A 165 52.11 -52.13 -23.85
N ARG A 166 52.71 -50.95 -23.62
CA ARG A 166 53.81 -50.29 -24.41
C ARG A 166 53.36 -49.94 -25.84
N ARG A 167 53.63 -48.77 -26.43
CA ARG A 167 54.53 -47.61 -26.19
C ARG A 167 54.12 -46.56 -27.26
N ARG A 168 54.18 -45.27 -26.94
CA ARG A 168 55.20 -44.35 -27.45
C ARG A 168 55.23 -43.12 -26.56
#